data_AF-A0A3C1KTI6-F1
#
_entry.id   AF-A0A3C1KTI6-F1
#
_cell.length_a   1.000
_cell.length_b   1.000
_cell.length_c   1.000
_cell.angle_alpha   90.00
_cell.angle_beta   90.00
_cell.angle_gamma   90.00
#
_symmetry.space_group_name_H-M   'P 1'
#
loop_
_entity.id
_entity.type
_entity.pdbx_description
1 polymer ?
#
loop_
_entity_poly.entity_id
_entity_poly.type
_entity_poly.pdbx_seq_one_letter_code
_entity_poly.pdbx_strand_id
1 'polypeptide(L)'
;LPISESSFAGIKMEREALVANLQFALWRLEALSDWERDAVWNALKALADAQGVKIKDFLAPMFVAIAGSSASFSVVDSMALLGPDMSRARLRHAIEVLGGVSKKAAKRLEKAYAELQPSGH
;
A
#
# COMPACT_ATOMS: atom_id res chain seq x y z
N LEU A 1 -0.63 -13.15 9.71
CA LEU A 1 0.66 -12.69 10.28
C LEU A 1 0.33 -11.80 11.45
N PRO A 2 0.90 -12.01 12.65
CA PRO A 2 0.60 -11.14 13.79
C PRO A 2 1.42 -9.84 13.65
N ILE A 3 0.94 -8.90 12.84
CA ILE A 3 1.43 -7.53 12.85
C ILE A 3 0.59 -6.70 13.84
N SER A 4 1.21 -5.74 14.49
CA SER A 4 0.57 -4.80 15.40
C SER A 4 0.94 -3.37 15.00
N GLU A 5 0.33 -2.39 15.66
CA GLU A 5 0.67 -0.98 15.49
C GLU A 5 2.18 -0.71 15.67
N SER A 6 2.81 -1.36 16.65
CA SER A 6 4.24 -1.20 16.94
C SER A 6 5.14 -1.78 15.84
N SER A 7 4.65 -2.70 15.00
CA SER A 7 5.39 -3.20 13.83
C SER A 7 5.75 -2.08 12.85
N PHE A 8 5.03 -0.95 12.87
CA PHE A 8 5.24 0.20 11.99
C PHE A 8 6.07 1.33 12.63
N ALA A 9 6.56 1.17 13.86
CA ALA A 9 7.27 2.23 14.59
C ALA A 9 8.54 2.76 13.88
N GLY A 10 9.15 1.94 13.00
CA GLY A 10 10.31 2.34 12.19
C GLY A 10 9.96 3.10 10.90
N ILE A 11 8.68 3.23 10.56
CA ILE A 11 8.24 3.94 9.35
C ILE A 11 8.20 5.44 9.64
N LYS A 12 8.93 6.21 8.83
CA LYS A 12 9.02 7.67 8.93
C LYS A 12 7.84 8.35 8.23
N MET A 13 6.62 8.03 8.67
CA MET A 13 5.38 8.65 8.21
C MET A 13 4.46 8.90 9.39
N GLU A 14 3.77 10.04 9.37
CA GLU A 14 2.68 10.30 10.31
C GLU A 14 1.55 9.28 10.14
N ARG A 15 0.84 8.97 11.22
CA ARG A 15 -0.17 7.89 11.22
C ARG A 15 -1.20 8.03 10.11
N GLU A 16 -1.77 9.22 9.92
CA GLU A 16 -2.76 9.45 8.89
C GLU A 16 -2.17 9.28 7.48
N ALA A 17 -0.94 9.74 7.26
CA ALA A 17 -0.23 9.58 5.99
C ALA A 17 0.13 8.11 5.70
N LEU A 18 0.53 7.36 6.73
CA LEU A 18 0.80 5.92 6.64
C LEU A 18 -0.46 5.14 6.23
N VAL A 19 -1.59 5.40 6.89
CA VAL A 19 -2.86 4.75 6.56
C VAL A 19 -3.31 5.13 5.15
N ALA A 20 -3.20 6.41 4.77
CA ALA A 20 -3.50 6.87 3.41
C ALA A 20 -2.62 6.17 2.36
N ASN A 21 -1.32 6.06 2.62
CA ASN A 21 -0.36 5.40 1.73
C ASN A 21 -0.71 3.92 1.49
N LEU A 22 -1.02 3.18 2.57
CA LEU A 22 -1.46 1.78 2.47
C LEU A 22 -2.81 1.66 1.75
N GLN A 23 -3.75 2.57 2.02
CA GLN A 23 -5.07 2.58 1.38
C GLN A 23 -4.98 2.82 -0.13
N PHE A 24 -4.16 3.78 -0.56
CA PHE A 24 -3.95 4.06 -1.98
C PHE A 24 -3.29 2.90 -2.71
N ALA A 25 -2.31 2.26 -2.07
CA ALA A 25 -1.68 1.06 -2.60
C ALA A 25 -2.68 -0.09 -2.73
N LEU A 26 -3.53 -0.31 -1.72
CA LEU A 26 -4.58 -1.32 -1.77
C LEU A 26 -5.53 -1.07 -2.95
N TRP A 27 -6.06 0.15 -3.11
CA TRP A 27 -6.94 0.47 -4.24
C TRP A 27 -6.26 0.30 -5.60
N ARG A 28 -4.98 0.68 -5.70
CA ARG A 28 -4.20 0.50 -6.94
C ARG A 28 -4.03 -0.97 -7.29
N LEU A 29 -3.79 -1.82 -6.29
CA LEU A 29 -3.64 -3.26 -6.45
C LEU A 29 -4.99 -3.97 -6.66
N GLU A 30 -6.09 -3.46 -6.11
CA GLU A 30 -7.44 -3.97 -6.37
C GLU A 30 -7.88 -3.71 -7.82
N ALA A 31 -7.43 -2.62 -8.43
CA ALA A 31 -7.70 -2.29 -9.83
C ALA A 31 -6.85 -3.07 -10.85
N LEU A 32 -5.82 -3.81 -10.41
CA LEU A 32 -4.97 -4.61 -11.30
C LEU A 32 -5.68 -5.89 -11.74
N SER A 33 -5.83 -6.04 -13.06
CA SER A 33 -6.38 -7.24 -13.72
C SER A 33 -5.34 -8.34 -13.88
N ASP A 34 -4.09 -7.95 -14.14
CA ASP A 34 -2.94 -8.84 -14.30
C ASP A 34 -2.06 -8.77 -13.04
N TRP A 35 -1.66 -9.93 -12.51
CA TRP A 35 -0.89 -10.05 -11.28
C TRP A 35 0.49 -10.66 -11.53
N GLU A 36 1.18 -10.12 -12.52
CA GLU A 36 2.60 -10.38 -12.74
C GLU A 36 3.48 -9.39 -11.94
N ARG A 37 4.70 -9.83 -11.61
CA ARG A 37 5.67 -9.03 -10.84
C ARG A 37 5.83 -7.62 -11.39
N ASP A 38 6.03 -7.48 -12.69
CA ASP A 38 6.28 -6.20 -13.33
C ASP A 38 5.01 -5.32 -13.37
N ALA A 39 3.83 -5.93 -13.48
CA ALA A 39 2.56 -5.22 -13.39
C ALA A 39 2.36 -4.62 -11.98
N VAL A 40 2.63 -5.40 -10.93
CA VAL A 40 2.59 -4.95 -9.54
C VAL A 40 3.62 -3.83 -9.30
N TRP A 41 4.87 -4.02 -9.76
CA TRP A 41 5.91 -2.99 -9.64
C TRP A 41 5.50 -1.68 -10.32
N ASN A 42 5.07 -1.74 -11.58
CA ASN A 42 4.71 -0.55 -12.35
C ASN A 42 3.52 0.19 -11.73
N ALA A 43 2.51 -0.53 -11.24
CA ALA A 43 1.36 0.07 -10.58
C ALA A 43 1.74 0.81 -9.28
N LEU A 44 2.57 0.19 -8.45
CA LEU A 44 3.07 0.80 -7.20
C LEU A 44 4.02 1.96 -7.48
N LYS A 45 4.89 1.82 -8.49
CA LYS A 45 5.82 2.88 -8.89
C LYS A 45 5.08 4.10 -9.45
N ALA A 46 4.12 3.90 -10.35
CA ALA A 46 3.30 4.98 -10.90
C ALA A 46 2.55 5.74 -9.80
N LEU A 47 2.03 5.02 -8.79
CA LEU A 47 1.37 5.65 -7.65
C LEU A 47 2.34 6.47 -6.79
N ALA A 48 3.53 5.94 -6.48
CA ALA A 48 4.56 6.68 -5.74
C ALA A 48 4.99 7.96 -6.48
N ASP A 49 5.20 7.85 -7.80
CA ASP A 49 5.57 8.97 -8.66
C ASP A 49 4.45 10.03 -8.70
N ALA A 50 3.17 9.63 -8.81
CA ALA A 50 2.02 10.53 -8.77
C ALA A 50 1.86 11.26 -7.43
N GLN A 51 2.22 10.58 -6.32
CA GLN A 51 2.23 11.19 -4.98
C GLN A 51 3.46 12.08 -4.73
N GLY A 52 4.44 12.11 -5.64
CA GLY A 52 5.69 12.85 -5.48
C GLY A 52 6.59 12.30 -4.36
N VAL A 53 6.46 11.02 -4.01
CA VAL A 53 7.23 10.36 -2.94
C VAL A 53 8.27 9.41 -3.50
N LYS A 54 9.40 9.26 -2.79
CA LYS A 54 10.43 8.28 -3.20
C LYS A 54 9.88 6.87 -3.06
N ILE A 55 10.09 6.05 -4.09
CA ILE A 55 9.61 4.66 -4.13
C ILE A 55 10.02 3.83 -2.90
N LYS A 56 11.24 4.05 -2.39
CA LYS A 56 11.72 3.37 -1.17
C LYS A 56 10.87 3.70 0.05
N ASP A 57 10.55 4.98 0.24
CA ASP A 57 9.77 5.44 1.39
C ASP A 57 8.31 4.99 1.24
N PHE A 58 7.77 5.03 0.01
CA PHE A 58 6.45 4.52 -0.34
C PHE A 58 6.28 3.03 -0.04
N LEU A 59 7.25 2.19 -0.42
CA LEU A 59 7.20 0.74 -0.23
C LEU A 59 7.51 0.30 1.20
N ALA A 60 8.23 1.10 1.99
CA ALA A 60 8.62 0.76 3.36
C ALA A 60 7.48 0.19 4.24
N PRO A 61 6.28 0.80 4.31
CA PRO A 61 5.18 0.21 5.08
C PRO A 61 4.60 -1.07 4.48
N MET A 62 4.75 -1.31 3.17
CA MET A 62 4.27 -2.52 2.52
C MET A 62 5.13 -3.74 2.87
N PHE A 63 6.43 -3.55 3.11
CA PHE A 63 7.28 -4.61 3.65
C PHE A 63 6.73 -5.17 4.96
N VAL A 64 6.35 -4.28 5.88
CA VAL A 64 5.75 -4.67 7.16
C VAL A 64 4.38 -5.32 6.94
N ALA A 65 3.52 -4.72 6.11
CA ALA A 65 2.18 -5.26 5.85
C ALA A 65 2.21 -6.65 5.20
N ILE A 66 3.09 -6.86 4.23
CA ILE A 66 3.16 -8.09 3.43
C ILE A 66 4.05 -9.15 4.10
N ALA A 67 5.26 -8.80 4.54
CA ALA A 67 6.23 -9.76 5.04
C ALA A 67 6.25 -9.84 6.59
N GLY A 68 5.58 -8.93 7.29
CA GLY A 68 5.63 -8.85 8.76
C GLY A 68 6.94 -8.28 9.30
N SER A 69 7.87 -7.85 8.43
CA SER A 69 9.14 -7.27 8.81
C SER A 69 9.60 -6.24 7.78
N SER A 70 10.48 -5.32 8.19
CA SER A 70 11.13 -4.35 7.30
C SER A 70 12.35 -4.93 6.56
N ALA A 71 12.68 -6.21 6.76
CA ALA A 71 13.92 -6.85 6.32
C ALA A 71 13.67 -7.98 5.30
N SER A 72 12.85 -7.74 4.28
CA SER A 72 12.67 -8.69 3.16
C SER A 72 13.47 -8.26 1.94
N PHE A 73 13.86 -9.24 1.10
CA PHE A 73 14.62 -9.02 -0.14
C PHE A 73 13.85 -8.13 -1.13
N SER A 74 12.54 -8.31 -1.26
CA SER A 74 11.69 -7.55 -2.18
C SER A 74 10.21 -7.76 -1.85
N VAL A 75 9.49 -6.67 -1.57
CA VAL A 75 8.05 -6.72 -1.28
C VAL A 75 7.24 -7.09 -2.52
N VAL A 76 7.68 -6.66 -3.71
CA VAL A 76 6.96 -6.96 -4.96
C VAL A 76 7.08 -8.44 -5.33
N ASP A 77 8.27 -9.03 -5.16
CA ASP A 77 8.44 -10.47 -5.40
C ASP A 77 7.62 -11.27 -4.38
N SER A 78 7.53 -10.80 -3.14
CA SER A 78 6.66 -11.39 -2.13
C SER A 78 5.18 -11.30 -2.54
N MET A 79 4.72 -10.18 -3.07
CA MET A 79 3.35 -10.00 -3.55
C MET A 79 3.03 -10.88 -4.76
N ALA A 80 3.98 -11.03 -5.70
CA ALA A 80 3.83 -11.91 -6.85
C ALA A 80 3.69 -13.38 -6.41
N LEU A 81 4.52 -13.82 -5.45
CA LEU A 81 4.46 -15.19 -4.92
C LEU A 81 3.17 -15.47 -4.12
N LEU A 82 2.72 -14.50 -3.31
CA LEU A 82 1.50 -14.65 -2.51
C LEU A 82 0.22 -14.59 -3.33
N GLY A 83 0.28 -13.95 -4.51
CA GLY A 83 -0.88 -13.69 -5.34
C GLY A 83 -1.73 -12.50 -4.85
N PRO A 84 -2.76 -12.14 -5.65
CA PRO A 84 -3.57 -10.94 -5.45
C PRO A 84 -4.34 -10.96 -4.13
N ASP A 85 -5.05 -12.05 -3.85
CA ASP A 85 -5.99 -12.11 -2.72
C ASP A 85 -5.29 -11.98 -1.38
N MET A 86 -4.20 -12.73 -1.19
CA MET A 86 -3.43 -12.70 0.06
C MET A 86 -2.73 -11.35 0.24
N SER A 87 -2.20 -10.77 -0.84
CA SER A 87 -1.54 -9.47 -0.79
C SER A 87 -2.52 -8.35 -0.41
N ARG A 88 -3.70 -8.32 -1.04
CA ARG A 88 -4.79 -7.37 -0.74
C ARG A 88 -5.31 -7.57 0.69
N ALA A 89 -5.50 -8.82 1.13
CA ALA A 89 -5.93 -9.12 2.49
C ALA A 89 -4.92 -8.64 3.55
N ARG A 90 -3.62 -8.83 3.31
CA ARG A 90 -2.56 -8.35 4.22
C ARG A 90 -2.51 -6.83 4.32
N LEU A 91 -2.68 -6.11 3.21
CA LEU A 91 -2.78 -4.65 3.22
C LEU A 91 -4.01 -4.16 3.99
N ARG A 92 -5.17 -4.78 3.77
CA ARG A 92 -6.40 -4.47 4.50
C ARG A 92 -6.23 -4.67 6.01
N HIS A 93 -5.63 -5.80 6.40
CA HIS A 93 -5.32 -6.09 7.80
C HIS A 93 -4.36 -5.06 8.41
N ALA A 94 -3.32 -4.64 7.69
CA ALA A 94 -2.40 -3.60 8.16
C ALA A 94 -3.12 -2.26 8.40
N ILE A 95 -4.05 -1.87 7.52
CA ILE A 95 -4.88 -0.68 7.68
C ILE A 95 -5.75 -0.79 8.94
N GLU A 96 -6.39 -1.93 9.17
CA GLU A 96 -7.20 -2.19 10.37
C GLU A 96 -6.38 -2.08 11.65
N VAL A 97 -5.20 -2.73 11.68
CA VAL A 97 -4.27 -2.69 12.82
C VAL A 97 -3.80 -1.27 13.15
N LEU A 98 -3.71 -0.40 12.14
CA LEU A 98 -3.32 1.00 12.30
C LEU A 98 -4.48 1.93 12.70
N GLY A 99 -5.68 1.39 12.93
CA GLY A 99 -6.88 2.13 13.37
C GLY A 99 -7.96 2.26 12.30
N GLY A 100 -7.76 1.68 11.11
CA GLY A 100 -8.72 1.66 10.02
C GLY A 100 -8.97 3.02 9.35
N VAL A 101 -9.95 3.04 8.46
CA VAL A 101 -10.40 4.25 7.74
C VAL A 101 -11.87 4.51 8.07
N SER A 102 -12.15 5.61 8.78
CA SER A 102 -13.53 6.02 9.05
C SER A 102 -14.27 6.43 7.76
N LYS A 103 -15.61 6.41 7.75
CA LYS A 103 -16.42 6.84 6.60
C LYS A 103 -16.09 8.26 6.11
N LYS A 104 -15.78 9.18 7.05
CA LYS A 104 -15.38 10.56 6.71
C LYS A 104 -13.97 10.61 6.12
N ALA A 105 -13.06 9.77 6.59
CA ALA A 105 -11.71 9.66 6.04
C ALA A 105 -11.74 9.02 4.64
N ALA A 106 -12.54 7.95 4.45
CA ALA A 106 -12.70 7.26 3.17
C ALA A 106 -13.05 8.23 2.03
N LYS A 107 -14.06 9.08 2.21
CA LYS A 107 -14.43 10.10 1.21
C LYS A 107 -13.30 11.07 0.85
N ARG A 108 -12.49 11.48 1.84
CA ARG A 108 -11.33 12.35 1.59
C ARG A 108 -10.24 11.62 0.82
N LEU A 109 -9.98 10.38 1.19
CA LEU A 109 -9.00 9.53 0.55
C LEU A 109 -9.43 9.19 -0.89
N GLU A 110 -10.70 8.89 -1.15
CA GLU A 110 -11.25 8.66 -2.48
C GLU A 110 -11.01 9.87 -3.40
N LYS A 111 -11.29 11.08 -2.90
CA LYS A 111 -11.03 12.31 -3.66
C LYS A 111 -9.55 12.51 -3.94
N ALA A 112 -8.71 12.37 -2.93
CA ALA A 112 -7.26 12.50 -3.08
C ALA A 112 -6.69 11.43 -4.04
N TYR A 113 -7.20 10.21 -3.98
CA TYR A 113 -6.79 9.12 -4.85
C TYR A 113 -7.21 9.34 -6.31
N ALA A 114 -8.39 9.91 -6.55
CA ALA A 114 -8.85 10.26 -7.88
C ALA A 114 -7.93 11.29 -8.57
N GLU A 115 -7.33 12.21 -7.80
CA GLU A 115 -6.35 13.18 -8.29
C GLU A 115 -4.99 12.54 -8.67
N LEU A 116 -4.73 11.31 -8.21
CA LEU A 116 -3.51 10.53 -8.48
C LEU A 116 -3.67 9.51 -9.62
N GLN A 117 -4.89 9.35 -10.14
CA GLN A 117 -5.10 8.53 -11.33
C GLN A 117 -4.62 9.32 -12.55
N PRO A 118 -3.90 8.69 -13.50
CA PRO A 118 -3.71 9.32 -14.80
C PRO A 118 -5.10 9.64 -15.35
N SER A 119 -5.35 10.92 -15.63
CA SER A 119 -6.61 11.38 -16.23
C SER A 119 -6.86 10.53 -17.47
N GLY A 120 -7.80 9.59 -17.37
CA GLY A 120 -8.28 8.90 -18.55
C GLY A 120 -8.79 9.96 -19.52
N HIS A 121 -8.11 10.11 -20.65
CA HIS A 121 -8.70 10.65 -21.86
C HIS A 121 -9.32 9.48 -22.62
#